data_AF-A0A941N7I4-F1
#
_entry.id   AF-A0A941N7I4-F1
#
_cell.length_a   1.000
_cell.length_b   1.000
_cell.length_c   1.000
_cell.angle_alpha   90.00
_cell.angle_beta   90.00
_cell.angle_gamma   90.00
#
_symmetry.space_group_name_H-M   'P 1'
#
loop_
_entity.id
_entity.type
_entity.pdbx_description
1 polymer ?
#
loop_
_entity_poly.entity_id
_entity_poly.type
_entity_poly.pdbx_seq_one_letter_code
_entity_poly.pdbx_strand_id
1 'polypeptide(L)'
;MLTLLRNLQFDDAIAYLKSLLKLLHLDEAGSVEFPPKLRLQMKQDLNETIKQIQDLRDAQKKLRQKSEAPNAGGAANAVKLPQKPGQLQHIFRNAPGHLPDTPANRALLEGLSNDAGAVLGTDKFGNTWAARLNADGTQTWVQYRCDVIINGGLNPTPRTFNPQTGLSGP
;
A
#
# COMPACT_ATOMS: atom_id res chain seq x y z
N MET A 1 18.81 8.61 11.24
CA MET A 1 18.34 7.32 11.80
C MET A 1 16.82 7.09 11.67
N LEU A 2 16.00 8.14 11.45
CA LEU A 2 14.53 8.01 11.27
C LEU A 2 14.06 7.52 9.88
N THR A 3 14.96 7.36 8.90
CA THR A 3 14.58 7.05 7.52
C THR A 3 14.45 5.54 7.22
N LEU A 4 15.01 4.68 8.07
CA LEU A 4 15.03 3.22 7.86
C LEU A 4 13.73 2.49 8.24
N LEU A 5 12.79 3.16 8.92
CA LEU A 5 11.55 2.55 9.41
C LEU A 5 10.37 2.59 8.42
N ARG A 6 10.50 3.25 7.26
CA ARG A 6 9.36 3.40 6.32
C ARG A 6 9.08 2.18 5.43
N ASN A 7 9.96 1.18 5.38
CA ASN A 7 9.83 0.04 4.46
C ASN A 7 9.73 -1.33 5.13
N LEU A 8 9.65 -1.44 6.47
CA LEU A 8 9.34 -2.73 7.11
C LEU A 8 7.82 -2.92 7.20
N GLN A 9 7.32 -4.07 6.73
CA GLN A 9 5.97 -4.50 7.09
C GLN A 9 5.94 -4.75 8.61
N PHE A 10 4.80 -4.54 9.27
CA PHE A 10 4.66 -4.68 10.74
C PHE A 10 5.26 -5.99 11.28
N ASP A 11 5.16 -7.07 10.51
CA ASP A 11 5.68 -8.39 10.90
C ASP A 11 7.21 -8.46 10.87
N ASP A 12 7.88 -7.78 9.93
CA ASP A 12 9.34 -7.67 9.88
C ASP A 12 9.86 -6.91 11.11
N ALA A 13 9.17 -5.83 11.49
CA ALA A 13 9.56 -5.00 12.63
C ALA A 13 9.41 -5.78 13.95
N ILE A 14 8.32 -6.54 14.09
CA ILE A 14 8.11 -7.42 15.25
C ILE A 14 9.18 -8.52 15.31
N ALA A 15 9.54 -9.14 14.17
CA ALA A 15 10.56 -10.18 14.11
C ALA A 15 11.95 -9.66 14.50
N TYR A 16 12.31 -8.46 14.04
CA TYR A 16 13.54 -7.79 14.42
C TYR A 16 13.60 -7.48 15.92
N LEU A 17 12.54 -6.89 16.49
CA LEU A 17 12.49 -6.56 17.92
C LEU A 17 12.53 -7.80 18.82
N LYS A 18 11.88 -8.90 18.41
CA LYS A 18 11.99 -10.19 19.11
C LYS A 18 13.41 -10.74 19.08
N SER A 19 14.13 -10.55 17.98
CA SER A 19 15.54 -10.94 17.87
C SER A 19 16.42 -10.13 18.82
N LEU A 20 16.21 -8.81 18.91
CA LEU A 20 16.90 -7.96 19.90
C LEU A 20 16.57 -8.36 21.34
N LEU A 21 15.31 -8.67 21.64
CA LEU A 21 14.92 -9.16 22.96
C LEU A 21 15.63 -10.47 23.29
N LYS A 22 15.77 -11.39 22.32
CA LYS A 22 16.51 -12.65 22.49
C LYS A 22 18.00 -12.41 22.77
N LEU A 23 18.62 -11.43 22.11
CA LEU A 23 20.01 -11.03 22.39
C LEU A 23 20.19 -10.50 23.83
N LEU A 24 19.19 -9.81 24.39
CA LEU A 24 19.20 -9.41 25.80
C LEU A 24 18.97 -10.57 26.79
N HIS A 25 18.58 -11.75 26.31
CA HIS A 25 18.45 -12.98 27.11
C HIS A 25 19.67 -13.89 27.02
N LEU A 26 20.55 -13.70 26.04
CA LEU A 26 21.77 -14.50 25.89
C LEU A 26 22.88 -13.88 26.74
N ASP A 27 23.31 -14.59 27.78
CA ASP A 27 24.47 -14.26 28.62
C ASP A 27 25.79 -14.64 27.91
N GLU A 28 25.87 -14.39 26.60
CA GLU A 28 27.04 -14.80 25.81
C GLU A 28 28.15 -13.75 25.99
N ALA A 29 29.18 -14.17 26.71
CA ALA A 29 30.49 -13.56 26.92
C ALA A 29 31.00 -12.77 25.69
N GLY A 30 30.66 -11.48 25.61
CA GLY A 30 30.90 -10.68 24.41
C GLY A 30 30.81 -9.17 24.63
N SER A 31 31.78 -8.63 25.37
CA SER A 31 32.28 -7.24 25.32
C SER A 31 31.38 -6.03 25.68
N VAL A 32 30.07 -6.17 25.92
CA VAL A 32 29.27 -5.07 26.50
C VAL A 32 28.27 -5.61 27.53
N GLU A 33 28.67 -5.66 28.81
CA GLU A 33 27.74 -5.92 29.90
C GLU A 33 26.93 -4.65 30.22
N PHE A 34 25.66 -4.65 29.83
CA PHE A 34 24.72 -3.65 30.34
C PHE A 34 24.47 -3.90 31.84
N PRO A 35 24.48 -2.85 32.69
CA PRO A 35 24.12 -2.98 34.09
C PRO A 35 22.76 -3.69 34.25
N PRO A 36 22.57 -4.57 35.25
CA PRO A 36 21.35 -5.37 35.40
C PRO A 36 20.06 -4.55 35.36
N LYS A 37 20.06 -3.37 35.99
CA LYS A 37 18.92 -2.44 35.97
C LYS A 37 18.62 -1.88 34.58
N LEU A 38 19.65 -1.54 33.82
CA LEU A 38 19.51 -1.03 32.45
C LEU A 38 19.02 -2.14 31.51
N ARG A 39 19.54 -3.37 31.67
CA ARG A 39 19.07 -4.54 30.90
C ARG A 39 17.60 -4.84 31.20
N LEU A 40 17.18 -4.76 32.46
CA LEU A 40 15.77 -4.95 32.85
C LEU A 40 14.87 -3.89 32.20
N GLN A 41 15.27 -2.62 32.27
CA GLN A 41 14.55 -1.51 31.63
C GLN A 41 14.42 -1.71 30.12
N MET A 42 15.52 -2.03 29.43
CA MET A 42 15.52 -2.28 27.98
C MET A 42 14.60 -3.44 27.59
N LYS A 43 14.53 -4.50 28.42
CA LYS A 43 13.58 -5.60 28.20
C LYS A 43 12.13 -5.15 28.34
N GLN A 44 11.82 -4.32 29.33
CA GLN A 44 10.48 -3.76 29.53
C GLN A 44 10.09 -2.87 28.34
N ASP A 45 10.96 -1.95 27.95
CA ASP A 45 10.74 -1.02 26.85
C ASP A 45 10.53 -1.76 25.51
N LEU A 46 11.33 -2.80 25.25
CA LEU A 46 11.18 -3.62 24.03
C LEU A 46 9.88 -4.41 24.02
N ASN A 47 9.48 -5.00 25.16
CA ASN A 47 8.21 -5.71 25.27
C ASN A 47 7.02 -4.77 25.06
N GLU A 48 7.08 -3.58 25.66
CA GLU A 48 6.04 -2.56 25.47
C GLU A 48 5.97 -2.09 24.01
N THR A 49 7.13 -1.86 23.38
CA THR A 49 7.19 -1.49 21.96
C THR A 49 6.62 -2.58 21.06
N ILE A 50 6.95 -3.86 21.31
CA ILE A 50 6.37 -4.99 20.57
C ILE A 50 4.85 -5.00 20.70
N LYS A 51 4.32 -4.80 21.92
CA LYS A 51 2.88 -4.75 22.17
C LYS A 51 2.22 -3.59 21.41
N GLN A 52 2.78 -2.39 21.47
CA GLN A 52 2.23 -1.23 20.75
C GLN A 52 2.18 -1.46 19.23
N ILE A 53 3.24 -2.07 18.66
CA ILE A 53 3.28 -2.38 17.22
C ILE A 53 2.25 -3.48 16.86
N GLN A 54 2.04 -4.46 17.73
CA GLN A 54 0.98 -5.46 17.56
C GLN A 54 -0.42 -4.83 17.60
N ASP A 55 -0.68 -3.95 18.57
CA ASP A 55 -1.95 -3.23 18.70
C ASP A 55 -2.21 -2.35 17.46
N LEU A 56 -1.19 -1.69 16.92
CA LEU A 56 -1.27 -0.91 15.68
C LEU A 56 -1.57 -1.79 14.46
N ARG A 57 -0.90 -2.94 14.34
CA ARG A 57 -1.16 -3.92 13.27
C ARG A 57 -2.61 -4.42 13.33
N ASP A 58 -3.09 -4.76 14.52
CA ASP A 58 -4.44 -5.26 14.73
C ASP A 58 -5.49 -4.17 14.52
N ALA A 59 -5.21 -2.93 14.93
CA ALA A 59 -6.06 -1.76 14.62
C ALA A 59 -6.12 -1.50 13.12
N GLN A 60 -4.99 -1.57 12.41
CA GLN A 60 -4.94 -1.45 10.95
C GLN A 60 -5.76 -2.56 10.27
N LYS A 61 -5.66 -3.81 10.75
CA LYS A 61 -6.46 -4.93 10.26
C LYS A 61 -7.95 -4.71 10.51
N LYS A 62 -8.34 -4.21 11.68
CA LYS A 62 -9.74 -3.86 12.00
C LYS A 62 -10.24 -2.69 11.15
N LEU A 63 -9.40 -1.70 10.85
CA LEU A 63 -9.75 -0.61 9.95
C LEU A 63 -9.98 -1.13 8.52
N ARG A 64 -9.12 -2.03 8.02
CA ARG A 64 -9.31 -2.73 6.73
C ARG A 64 -10.61 -3.54 6.72
N GLN A 65 -10.86 -4.32 7.76
CA GLN A 65 -12.10 -5.11 7.90
C GLN A 65 -13.35 -4.25 8.09
N LYS A 66 -13.24 -3.06 8.70
CA LYS A 66 -14.33 -2.10 8.84
C LYS A 66 -14.63 -1.36 7.54
N SER A 67 -13.62 -1.10 6.70
CA SER A 67 -13.83 -0.65 5.32
C SER A 67 -14.35 -1.76 4.41
N GLU A 68 -14.17 -3.03 4.80
CA GLU A 68 -14.68 -4.23 4.11
C GLU A 68 -15.98 -4.78 4.72
N ALA A 69 -16.49 -4.19 5.81
CA ALA A 69 -17.75 -4.61 6.43
C ALA A 69 -18.89 -4.31 5.44
N PRO A 70 -19.82 -5.25 5.20
CA PRO A 70 -20.83 -5.09 4.16
C PRO A 70 -21.79 -3.99 4.57
N ASN A 71 -21.67 -2.83 3.93
CA ASN A 71 -22.76 -1.88 3.88
C ASN A 71 -23.91 -2.59 3.16
N ALA A 72 -25.05 -2.75 3.84
CA ALA A 72 -26.25 -3.34 3.27
C ALA A 72 -26.83 -2.41 2.18
N GLY A 73 -26.22 -2.44 1.00
CA GLY A 73 -26.51 -1.55 -0.12
C GLY A 73 -25.62 -1.88 -1.32
N GLY A 74 -25.93 -2.99 -1.99
CA GLY A 74 -25.32 -3.40 -3.27
C GLY A 74 -23.91 -3.99 -3.13
N ALA A 75 -23.74 -5.27 -3.49
CA ALA A 75 -22.41 -5.83 -3.69
C ALA A 75 -21.67 -4.98 -4.72
N ALA A 76 -20.67 -4.20 -4.28
CA ALA A 76 -19.83 -3.48 -5.22
C ALA A 76 -19.07 -4.53 -6.02
N ASN A 77 -19.43 -4.68 -7.30
CA ASN A 77 -18.71 -5.54 -8.22
C ASN A 77 -17.23 -5.13 -8.21
N ALA A 78 -16.34 -6.13 -8.22
CA ALA A 78 -14.92 -5.87 -8.38
C ALA A 78 -14.69 -5.06 -9.66
N VAL A 79 -13.82 -4.05 -9.60
CA VAL A 79 -13.45 -3.25 -10.77
C VAL A 79 -12.68 -4.13 -11.75
N LYS A 80 -13.08 -4.14 -13.01
CA LYS A 80 -12.50 -4.98 -14.07
C LYS A 80 -12.08 -4.17 -15.28
N LEU A 81 -11.19 -4.75 -16.08
CA LEU A 81 -10.94 -4.27 -17.41
C LEU A 81 -12.18 -4.39 -18.31
N PRO A 82 -12.34 -3.51 -19.30
CA PRO A 82 -13.46 -3.58 -20.22
C PRO A 82 -13.35 -4.81 -21.12
N GLN A 83 -14.50 -5.39 -21.48
CA GLN A 83 -14.54 -6.53 -22.41
C GLN A 83 -14.40 -6.11 -23.88
N LYS A 84 -14.68 -4.84 -24.21
CA LYS A 84 -14.64 -4.36 -25.59
C LYS A 84 -13.19 -4.16 -26.05
N PRO A 85 -12.76 -4.80 -27.16
CA PRO A 85 -11.39 -4.69 -27.66
C PRO A 85 -10.90 -3.26 -27.89
N GLY A 86 -11.75 -2.37 -28.42
CA GLY A 86 -11.38 -0.97 -28.65
C GLY A 86 -11.07 -0.19 -27.35
N GLN A 87 -11.72 -0.53 -26.23
CA GLN A 87 -11.41 0.07 -24.94
C GLN A 87 -10.10 -0.46 -24.37
N LEU A 88 -9.83 -1.76 -24.51
CA LEU A 88 -8.54 -2.35 -24.16
C LEU A 88 -7.41 -1.72 -24.97
N GLN A 89 -7.59 -1.59 -26.28
CA GLN A 89 -6.63 -0.90 -27.15
C GLN A 89 -6.42 0.56 -26.75
N HIS A 90 -7.44 1.27 -26.28
CA HIS A 90 -7.30 2.62 -25.75
C HIS A 90 -6.44 2.66 -24.47
N ILE A 91 -6.72 1.77 -23.51
CA ILE A 91 -6.03 1.69 -22.21
C ILE A 91 -4.55 1.30 -22.40
N PHE A 92 -4.27 0.35 -23.29
CA PHE A 92 -2.94 -0.21 -23.50
C PHE A 92 -2.29 0.24 -24.82
N ARG A 93 -2.71 1.38 -25.38
CA ARG A 93 -2.12 1.91 -26.61
C ARG A 93 -0.65 2.21 -26.41
N ASN A 94 0.13 2.08 -27.48
CA ASN A 94 1.55 2.45 -27.46
C ASN A 94 1.72 3.99 -27.48
N ALA A 95 1.51 4.64 -26.35
CA ALA A 95 1.64 6.08 -26.17
C ALA A 95 2.21 6.42 -24.77
N PRO A 96 2.84 7.59 -24.58
CA PRO A 96 3.36 8.00 -23.28
C PRO A 96 2.30 7.95 -22.19
N GLY A 97 2.67 7.42 -21.03
CA GLY A 97 1.77 7.27 -19.88
C GLY A 97 0.99 5.96 -19.85
N HIS A 98 0.94 5.20 -20.95
CA HIS A 98 0.26 3.91 -21.04
C HIS A 98 1.22 2.72 -20.86
N LEU A 99 0.68 1.58 -20.43
CA LEU A 99 1.42 0.32 -20.33
C LEU A 99 1.20 -0.55 -21.58
N PRO A 100 2.17 -1.40 -21.97
CA PRO A 100 1.95 -2.42 -23.00
C PRO A 100 0.84 -3.41 -22.60
N ASP A 101 0.08 -3.90 -23.57
CA ASP A 101 -0.96 -4.90 -23.33
C ASP A 101 -0.35 -6.29 -23.05
N THR A 102 -0.21 -6.62 -21.76
CA THR A 102 0.29 -7.93 -21.31
C THR A 102 -0.58 -8.45 -20.16
N PRO A 103 -0.68 -9.78 -19.95
CA PRO A 103 -1.43 -10.33 -18.82
C PRO A 103 -0.98 -9.76 -17.46
N ALA A 104 0.33 -9.54 -17.29
CA ALA A 104 0.89 -8.94 -16.08
C ALA A 104 0.41 -7.49 -15.87
N ASN A 105 0.45 -6.66 -16.92
CA ASN A 105 -0.02 -5.27 -16.83
C ASN A 105 -1.54 -5.18 -16.65
N ARG A 106 -2.30 -6.10 -17.25
CA ARG A 106 -3.74 -6.22 -17.01
C ARG A 106 -4.05 -6.51 -15.53
N ALA A 107 -3.41 -7.54 -14.98
CA ALA A 107 -3.56 -7.90 -13.57
C ALA A 107 -3.09 -6.77 -12.63
N LEU A 108 -2.03 -6.04 -13.00
CA LEU A 108 -1.55 -4.88 -12.26
C LEU A 108 -2.63 -3.79 -12.16
N LEU A 109 -3.25 -3.40 -13.27
CA LEU A 109 -4.28 -2.34 -13.26
C LEU A 109 -5.54 -2.80 -12.52
N GLU A 110 -6.02 -4.03 -12.73
CA GLU A 110 -7.17 -4.56 -11.97
C GLU A 110 -6.88 -4.67 -10.47
N GLY A 111 -5.69 -5.16 -10.10
CA GLY A 111 -5.29 -5.24 -8.70
C GLY A 111 -5.22 -3.87 -8.05
N LEU A 112 -4.67 -2.87 -8.75
CA LEU A 112 -4.59 -1.51 -8.25
C LEU A 112 -5.97 -0.87 -8.08
N SER A 113 -6.91 -1.08 -9.00
CA SER A 113 -8.26 -0.51 -8.89
C SER A 113 -9.12 -1.13 -7.78
N ASN A 114 -8.78 -2.34 -7.34
CA ASN A 114 -9.48 -3.03 -6.24
C ASN A 114 -8.74 -2.91 -4.89
N ASP A 115 -7.62 -2.19 -4.83
CA ASP A 115 -6.97 -1.85 -3.56
C ASP A 115 -7.52 -0.53 -3.01
N ALA A 116 -8.37 -0.63 -1.99
CA ALA A 116 -8.93 0.53 -1.31
C ALA A 116 -7.85 1.49 -0.74
N GLY A 117 -6.66 0.97 -0.40
CA GLY A 117 -5.53 1.79 0.07
C GLY A 117 -4.84 2.60 -1.02
N ALA A 118 -5.10 2.30 -2.29
CA ALA A 118 -4.56 3.02 -3.44
C ALA A 118 -5.54 4.07 -4.00
N VAL A 119 -6.81 4.07 -3.57
CA VAL A 119 -7.83 5.02 -4.05
C VAL A 119 -7.52 6.42 -3.54
N LEU A 120 -7.38 7.36 -4.47
CA LEU A 120 -7.09 8.77 -4.18
C LEU A 120 -8.37 9.60 -4.01
N GLY A 121 -9.42 9.24 -4.74
CA GLY A 121 -10.71 9.93 -4.72
C GLY A 121 -11.41 9.94 -6.08
N THR A 122 -12.51 10.68 -6.14
CA THR A 122 -13.32 10.86 -7.35
C THR A 122 -13.11 12.27 -7.92
N ASP A 123 -12.97 12.39 -9.23
CA ASP A 123 -12.93 13.69 -9.91
C ASP A 123 -14.33 14.30 -10.12
N LYS A 124 -14.40 15.55 -10.57
CA LYS A 124 -15.67 16.26 -10.84
C LYS A 124 -16.58 15.58 -11.88
N PHE A 125 -16.05 14.66 -12.68
CA PHE A 125 -16.80 13.92 -13.70
C PHE A 125 -17.32 12.58 -13.18
N GLY A 126 -17.02 12.23 -11.93
CA GLY A 126 -17.43 10.99 -11.30
C GLY A 126 -16.51 9.82 -11.63
N ASN A 127 -15.28 10.05 -12.11
CA ASN A 127 -14.29 8.97 -12.25
C ASN A 127 -13.50 8.80 -10.97
N THR A 128 -13.31 7.56 -10.55
CA THR A 128 -12.46 7.23 -9.41
C THR A 128 -11.03 6.99 -9.88
N TRP A 129 -10.08 7.50 -9.10
CA TRP A 129 -8.66 7.41 -9.37
C TRP A 129 -7.98 6.60 -8.28
N ALA A 130 -7.15 5.65 -8.70
CA ALA A 130 -6.25 4.91 -7.81
C ALA A 130 -4.81 5.04 -8.31
N ALA A 131 -3.85 5.17 -7.41
CA ALA A 131 -2.44 5.17 -7.78
C ALA A 131 -1.55 4.65 -6.66
N ARG A 132 -0.34 4.21 -7.05
CA ARG A 132 0.70 3.79 -6.13
C ARG A 132 2.06 4.29 -6.60
N LEU A 133 2.87 4.75 -5.65
CA LEU A 133 4.29 5.02 -5.89
C LEU A 133 5.06 3.70 -5.90
N ASN A 134 5.83 3.48 -6.95
CA ASN A 134 6.65 2.30 -7.13
C ASN A 134 8.03 2.50 -6.50
N ALA A 135 8.74 1.39 -6.25
CA ALA A 135 10.05 1.42 -5.61
C ALA A 135 11.11 2.19 -6.44
N ASP A 136 10.92 2.26 -7.75
CA ASP A 136 11.78 3.00 -8.68
C ASP A 136 11.45 4.50 -8.78
N GLY A 137 10.47 4.98 -8.01
CA GLY A 137 10.03 6.37 -8.00
C GLY A 137 8.97 6.72 -9.05
N THR A 138 8.60 5.79 -9.93
CA THR A 138 7.47 5.97 -10.86
C THR A 138 6.13 5.80 -10.15
N GLN A 139 5.03 6.17 -10.80
CA GLN A 139 3.67 6.01 -10.25
C GLN A 139 2.79 5.22 -11.20
N THR A 140 2.30 4.06 -10.78
CA THR A 140 1.24 3.34 -11.50
C THR A 140 -0.12 3.94 -11.12
N TRP A 141 -1.00 4.12 -12.10
CA TRP A 141 -2.30 4.74 -11.90
C TRP A 141 -3.41 4.09 -12.73
N VAL A 142 -4.63 4.18 -12.23
CA VAL A 142 -5.86 3.72 -12.89
C VAL A 142 -6.97 4.75 -12.71
N GLN A 143 -7.75 4.95 -13.76
CA GLN A 143 -9.01 5.68 -13.75
C GLN A 143 -10.13 4.70 -14.10
N TYR A 144 -11.16 4.64 -13.27
CA TYR A 144 -12.30 3.77 -13.49
C TYR A 144 -13.60 4.50 -13.15
N ARG A 145 -14.71 4.03 -13.72
CA ARG A 145 -16.04 4.53 -13.43
C ARG A 145 -16.96 3.35 -13.20
N CYS A 146 -17.71 3.41 -12.10
CA CYS A 146 -18.42 2.25 -11.56
C CYS A 146 -17.42 1.10 -11.31
N ASP A 147 -17.59 -0.01 -12.00
CA ASP A 147 -16.79 -1.24 -11.92
C ASP A 147 -15.94 -1.48 -13.18
N VAL A 148 -15.74 -0.47 -14.04
CA VAL A 148 -14.98 -0.63 -15.29
C VAL A 148 -13.82 0.36 -15.37
N ILE A 149 -12.61 -0.18 -15.58
CA ILE A 149 -11.42 0.60 -15.90
C ILE A 149 -11.61 1.27 -17.26
N ILE A 150 -11.40 2.58 -17.31
CA ILE A 150 -11.49 3.36 -18.55
C ILE A 150 -10.12 3.87 -19.01
N ASN A 151 -9.15 3.99 -18.09
CA ASN A 151 -7.79 4.40 -18.40
C ASN A 151 -6.80 3.93 -17.33
N GLY A 152 -5.51 3.92 -17.65
CA GLY A 152 -4.47 3.59 -16.69
C GLY A 152 -3.09 3.49 -17.34
N GLY A 153 -2.07 3.48 -16.48
CA GLY A 153 -0.71 3.25 -16.91
C GLY A 153 0.32 3.72 -15.89
N LEU A 154 1.38 4.35 -16.38
CA LEU A 154 2.57 4.68 -15.59
C LEU A 154 2.97 6.14 -15.81
N ASN A 155 3.10 6.90 -14.73
CA ASN A 155 3.71 8.22 -14.74
C ASN A 155 5.19 8.08 -14.35
N PRO A 156 6.14 8.49 -15.22
CA PRO A 156 7.56 8.52 -14.86
C PRO A 156 7.85 9.45 -13.67
N THR A 157 7.13 10.57 -13.61
CA THR A 157 7.13 11.51 -12.48
C THR A 157 5.77 11.44 -11.80
N PRO A 158 5.70 11.11 -10.50
CA PRO A 158 4.43 11.02 -9.78
C PRO A 158 3.61 12.30 -9.86
N ARG A 159 2.31 12.15 -10.07
CA ARG A 159 1.34 13.25 -10.09
C ARG A 159 0.55 13.29 -8.79
N THR A 160 0.23 14.50 -8.34
CA THR A 160 -0.67 14.73 -7.21
C THR A 160 -2.11 14.66 -7.71
N PHE A 161 -2.98 14.01 -6.94
CA PHE A 161 -4.41 13.97 -7.23
C PHE A 161 -5.04 15.36 -7.10
N ASN A 162 -5.80 15.77 -8.11
CA ASN A 162 -6.65 16.94 -8.08
C ASN A 162 -8.14 16.51 -8.15
N PRO A 163 -9.02 16.92 -7.21
CA PRO A 163 -10.45 16.59 -7.24
C PRO A 163 -11.22 17.09 -8.50
N GLN A 164 -10.65 17.99 -9.30
CA GLN A 164 -11.27 18.51 -10.52
C GLN A 164 -10.89 17.70 -11.78
N THR A 165 -9.70 17.11 -11.80
CA THR A 165 -9.06 16.57 -13.02
C THR A 165 -8.42 15.20 -12.82
N GLY A 166 -8.39 14.69 -11.59
CA GLY A 166 -7.72 13.46 -11.24
C GLY A 166 -6.21 13.57 -11.39
N LEU A 167 -5.60 12.64 -12.13
CA LEU A 167 -4.18 12.68 -12.48
C LEU A 167 -3.93 13.15 -13.93
N SER A 168 -4.97 13.54 -14.66
CA SER A 168 -4.87 13.97 -16.07
C SER A 168 -4.27 15.36 -16.24
N GLY A 169 -4.38 16.23 -15.24
CA GLY A 169 -3.87 17.60 -15.27
C GLY A 169 -3.78 18.21 -13.87
N PRO A 170 -3.00 19.30 -13.70
CA PRO A 170 -2.88 20.01 -12.43
C PRO A 170 -4.18 20.66 -11.97
#